data_AF-A0A379V2E2-F1
#
_entry.id   AF-A0A379V2E2-F1
#
_cell.length_a   1.000
_cell.length_b   1.000
_cell.length_c   1.000
_cell.angle_alpha   90.00
_cell.angle_beta   90.00
_cell.angle_gamma   90.00
#
_symmetry.space_group_name_H-M   'P 1'
#
loop_
_entity.id
_entity.type
_entity.pdbx_description
1 polymer ?
#
loop_
_entity_poly.entity_id
_entity_poly.type
_entity_poly.pdbx_seq_one_letter_code
_entity_poly.pdbx_strand_id
1 'polypeptide(L)'
;MQLIGGDTTRGPLSMTLGIHGLVPAGRALKRSGAKPGDWIYVTGTLGDSAAGLAILRGDFRVGSWGDADYLVKRHLRPTPRILQGQALRDLASSAIDLSDGLISDLGHILQASNCGARIDLEALPDSEELWGHANDPEQKLRWMLSGGEDYELCFTVPELNRGALDVALGHLGVPFTCIGQMTADIEGIAFVRDGEPVTFDWKGYDHFATP
;
A
#
# COMPACT_ATOMS: atom_id res chain seq x y z
N MET A 1 18.39 -4.39 13.07
CA MET A 1 19.15 -3.94 11.88
C MET A 1 20.43 -3.29 12.35
N GLN A 2 21.55 -3.47 11.66
CA GLN A 2 22.85 -2.87 12.03
C GLN A 2 23.40 -2.09 10.83
N LEU A 3 23.91 -0.88 11.07
CA LEU A 3 24.71 -0.15 10.09
C LEU A 3 26.12 -0.76 10.07
N ILE A 4 26.52 -1.31 8.92
CA ILE A 4 27.79 -2.05 8.77
C ILE A 4 28.82 -1.34 7.87
N GLY A 5 28.50 -0.17 7.34
CA GLY A 5 29.37 0.60 6.48
C GLY A 5 28.65 1.80 5.86
N GLY A 6 29.40 2.69 5.22
CA GLY A 6 28.89 3.87 4.54
C GLY A 6 30.02 4.76 4.05
N ASP A 7 29.66 5.76 3.25
CA ASP A 7 30.55 6.83 2.78
C ASP A 7 29.86 8.18 2.98
N THR A 8 30.64 9.25 3.14
CA THR A 8 30.11 10.62 3.27
C THR A 8 30.91 11.55 2.39
N THR A 9 30.21 12.28 1.52
CA THR A 9 30.81 13.21 0.57
C THR A 9 30.13 14.58 0.63
N ARG A 10 30.81 15.61 0.11
CA ARG A 10 30.30 16.99 0.09
C ARG A 10 29.53 17.26 -1.21
N GLY A 11 28.28 17.69 -1.08
CA GLY A 11 27.42 18.10 -2.19
C GLY A 11 26.06 18.60 -1.69
N PRO A 12 25.08 18.79 -2.59
CA PRO A 12 23.68 18.94 -2.21
C PRO A 12 23.23 17.76 -1.34
N LEU A 13 22.26 18.00 -0.43
CA LEU A 13 21.76 16.95 0.47
C LEU A 13 21.17 15.80 -0.34
N SER A 14 21.74 14.61 -0.17
CA SER A 14 21.25 13.36 -0.73
C SER A 14 21.58 12.23 0.24
N MET A 15 20.66 11.28 0.39
CA MET A 15 20.84 10.09 1.22
C MET A 15 20.51 8.87 0.38
N THR A 16 21.41 7.89 0.37
CA THR A 16 21.21 6.61 -0.33
C THR A 16 21.54 5.49 0.64
N LEU A 17 20.63 4.53 0.78
CA LEU A 17 20.76 3.43 1.73
C LEU A 17 20.81 2.10 0.97
N GLY A 18 21.82 1.27 1.27
CA GLY A 18 21.86 -0.14 0.86
C GLY A 18 21.29 -1.01 1.98
N ILE A 19 20.26 -1.81 1.67
CA ILE A 19 19.62 -2.70 2.63
C ILE A 19 19.78 -4.14 2.16
N HIS A 20 20.28 -5.01 3.04
CA HIS A 20 20.47 -6.42 2.77
C HIS A 20 19.65 -7.26 3.75
N GLY A 21 18.87 -8.20 3.21
CA GLY A 21 18.10 -9.17 3.97
C GLY A 21 18.41 -10.59 3.49
N LEU A 22 18.07 -11.57 4.31
CA LEU A 22 18.21 -12.99 3.99
C LEU A 22 16.83 -13.62 3.84
N VAL A 23 16.67 -14.48 2.84
CA VAL A 23 15.46 -15.27 2.61
C VAL A 23 15.85 -16.69 2.25
N PRO A 24 15.12 -17.72 2.71
CA PRO A 24 15.34 -19.08 2.25
C PRO A 24 15.21 -19.17 0.72
N ALA A 25 16.05 -19.99 0.11
CA ALA A 25 16.09 -20.14 -1.35
C ALA A 25 14.71 -20.53 -1.89
N GLY A 26 14.27 -19.83 -2.94
CA GLY A 26 12.98 -20.06 -3.59
C GLY A 26 11.75 -19.57 -2.81
N ARG A 27 11.94 -18.96 -1.63
CA ARG A 27 10.85 -18.48 -0.77
C ARG A 27 10.78 -16.94 -0.72
N ALA A 28 11.30 -16.25 -1.72
CA ALA A 28 11.15 -14.81 -1.80
C ALA A 28 9.74 -14.47 -2.27
N LEU A 29 9.06 -13.56 -1.56
CA LEU A 29 7.85 -12.92 -2.08
C LEU A 29 8.26 -12.00 -3.23
N LYS A 30 7.53 -12.10 -4.34
CA LYS A 30 7.78 -11.37 -5.58
C LYS A 30 6.50 -10.64 -5.99
N ARG A 31 6.65 -9.68 -6.90
CA ARG A 31 5.51 -9.03 -7.58
C ARG A 31 4.78 -9.99 -8.53
N SER A 32 5.49 -10.98 -9.05
CA SER A 32 4.91 -12.03 -9.89
C SER A 32 4.44 -13.23 -9.08
N GLY A 33 3.38 -13.88 -9.56
CA GLY A 33 2.87 -15.13 -9.00
C GLY A 33 1.38 -15.10 -8.67
N ALA A 34 0.76 -13.91 -8.71
CA ALA A 34 -0.68 -13.76 -8.58
C ALA A 34 -1.40 -14.49 -9.73
N LYS A 35 -2.58 -15.02 -9.44
CA LYS A 35 -3.42 -15.74 -10.40
C LYS A 35 -4.85 -15.23 -10.34
N PRO A 36 -5.64 -15.39 -11.42
CA PRO A 36 -7.07 -15.11 -11.38
C PRO A 36 -7.74 -15.89 -10.25
N GLY A 37 -8.56 -15.21 -9.46
CA GLY A 37 -9.21 -15.76 -8.27
C GLY A 37 -8.44 -15.56 -6.96
N ASP A 38 -7.17 -15.17 -6.98
CA ASP A 38 -6.46 -14.77 -5.77
C ASP A 38 -7.09 -13.49 -5.19
N TRP A 39 -7.20 -13.43 -3.86
CA TRP A 39 -7.72 -12.27 -3.14
C TRP A 39 -6.66 -11.24 -2.91
N ILE A 40 -7.02 -9.97 -3.03
CA ILE A 40 -6.12 -8.83 -2.89
C ILE A 40 -6.32 -8.25 -1.49
N TYR A 41 -5.24 -8.13 -0.75
CA TYR A 41 -5.22 -7.59 0.59
C TYR A 41 -4.24 -6.42 0.70
N VAL A 42 -4.52 -5.52 1.65
CA VAL A 42 -3.57 -4.51 2.11
C VAL A 42 -3.41 -4.57 3.62
N THR A 43 -2.24 -4.23 4.15
CA THR A 43 -2.06 -4.00 5.59
C THR A 43 -2.42 -2.57 5.98
N GLY A 44 -2.76 -2.37 7.25
CA GLY A 44 -2.97 -1.06 7.85
C GLY A 44 -4.06 -0.25 7.16
N THR A 45 -3.77 1.03 6.94
CA THR A 45 -4.67 2.07 6.43
C THR A 45 -3.98 2.81 5.29
N LEU A 46 -4.77 3.29 4.33
CA LEU A 46 -4.26 3.95 3.12
C LEU A 46 -4.55 5.47 3.15
N GLY A 47 -3.70 6.25 2.51
CA GLY A 47 -3.88 7.69 2.32
C GLY A 47 -3.49 8.56 3.51
N ASP A 48 -3.15 7.97 4.66
CA ASP A 48 -2.74 8.70 5.86
C ASP A 48 -1.48 9.53 5.61
N SER A 49 -0.51 8.99 4.87
CA SER A 49 0.75 9.69 4.56
C SER A 49 0.50 10.91 3.66
N ALA A 50 -0.32 10.75 2.63
CA ALA A 50 -0.68 11.85 1.73
C ALA A 50 -1.45 12.96 2.45
N ALA A 51 -2.34 12.63 3.38
CA ALA A 51 -2.99 13.60 4.25
C ALA A 51 -2.00 14.30 5.19
N GLY A 52 -1.05 13.56 5.78
CA GLY A 52 0.03 14.11 6.58
C GLY A 52 0.90 15.12 5.83
N LEU A 53 1.25 14.83 4.58
CA LEU A 53 1.95 15.76 3.70
C LEU A 53 1.12 17.01 3.40
N ALA A 54 -0.19 16.86 3.14
CA ALA A 54 -1.07 18.00 2.92
C ALA A 54 -1.17 18.91 4.15
N ILE A 55 -1.14 18.35 5.36
CA ILE A 55 -1.06 19.13 6.62
C ILE A 55 0.26 19.91 6.70
N LEU A 56 1.39 19.25 6.42
CA LEU A 56 2.71 19.90 6.45
C LEU A 56 2.85 21.05 5.42
N ARG A 57 2.16 20.93 4.28
CA ARG A 57 2.10 21.98 3.25
C ARG A 57 1.10 23.09 3.57
N GLY A 58 0.17 22.85 4.50
CA GLY A 58 -0.91 23.78 4.84
C GLY A 58 -2.15 23.68 3.94
N ASP A 59 -2.21 22.68 3.07
CA ASP A 59 -3.30 22.42 2.12
C ASP A 59 -4.50 21.71 2.79
N PHE A 60 -4.26 21.03 3.91
CA PHE A 60 -5.29 20.34 4.70
C PHE A 60 -5.19 20.74 6.17
N ARG A 61 -6.33 20.92 6.82
CA ARG A 61 -6.42 21.30 8.24
C ARG A 61 -7.31 20.34 8.99
N VAL A 62 -6.76 19.84 10.08
CA VAL A 62 -7.42 18.90 11.00
C VAL A 62 -7.66 19.63 12.31
N GLY A 63 -8.89 19.55 12.83
CA GLY A 63 -9.30 20.31 14.02
C GLY A 63 -8.71 19.76 15.33
N SER A 64 -8.33 18.49 15.33
CA SER A 64 -7.70 17.79 16.45
C SER A 64 -6.18 17.79 16.29
N TRP A 65 -5.45 18.24 17.30
CA TRP A 65 -3.99 18.15 17.30
C TRP A 65 -3.50 16.70 17.29
N GLY A 66 -4.20 15.79 17.99
CA GLY A 66 -3.82 14.37 18.05
C GLY A 66 -3.90 13.69 16.68
N ASP A 67 -4.97 13.95 15.96
CA ASP A 67 -5.23 13.37 14.64
C ASP A 67 -4.24 13.94 13.61
N ALA A 68 -3.95 15.24 13.70
CA ALA A 68 -2.91 15.87 12.87
C ALA A 68 -1.53 15.27 13.14
N ASP A 69 -1.16 15.07 14.41
CA ASP A 69 0.12 14.46 14.80
C ASP A 69 0.22 13.00 14.33
N TYR A 70 -0.87 12.23 14.37
CA TYR A 70 -0.94 10.87 13.81
C TYR A 70 -0.64 10.88 12.30
N LEU A 71 -1.38 11.67 11.52
CA LEU A 71 -1.23 11.73 10.05
C LEU A 71 0.17 12.22 9.64
N VAL A 72 0.70 13.25 10.32
CA VAL A 72 2.05 13.75 10.07
C VAL A 72 3.11 12.69 10.40
N LYS A 73 2.92 11.90 11.47
CA LYS A 73 3.82 10.78 11.79
C LYS A 73 3.76 9.67 10.76
N ARG A 74 2.59 9.36 10.19
CA ARG A 74 2.45 8.38 9.10
C ARG A 74 3.33 8.76 7.90
N HIS A 75 3.43 10.05 7.59
CA HIS A 75 4.30 10.56 6.53
C HIS A 75 5.79 10.62 6.92
N LEU A 76 6.14 11.22 8.06
CA LEU A 76 7.53 11.46 8.44
C LEU A 76 8.23 10.24 9.06
N ARG A 77 7.47 9.28 9.57
CA ARG A 77 7.95 8.08 10.29
C ARG A 77 7.09 6.85 9.98
N PRO A 78 7.01 6.44 8.71
CA PRO A 78 6.29 5.22 8.32
C PRO A 78 6.87 4.00 9.02
N THR A 79 6.01 3.03 9.37
CA THR A 79 6.40 1.80 10.07
C THR A 79 6.46 0.64 9.07
N PRO A 80 7.64 0.09 8.74
CA PRO A 80 7.75 -0.97 7.75
C PRO A 80 7.14 -2.28 8.27
N ARG A 81 6.42 -3.00 7.40
CA ARG A 81 5.66 -4.22 7.74
C ARG A 81 6.50 -5.49 7.67
N ILE A 82 7.64 -5.48 8.36
CA ILE A 82 8.64 -6.55 8.28
C ILE A 82 8.10 -7.90 8.78
N LEU A 83 7.41 -7.92 9.92
CA LEU A 83 6.88 -9.16 10.51
C LEU A 83 5.76 -9.75 9.63
N GLN A 84 4.89 -8.89 9.10
CA GLN A 84 3.83 -9.28 8.17
C GLN A 84 4.44 -9.88 6.89
N GLY A 85 5.42 -9.21 6.29
CA GLY A 85 6.13 -9.72 5.11
C GLY A 85 6.82 -11.07 5.36
N GLN A 86 7.33 -11.31 6.57
CA GLN A 86 7.88 -12.62 6.95
C GLN A 86 6.80 -13.70 7.07
N ALA A 87 5.66 -13.38 7.68
CA ALA A 87 4.54 -14.30 7.86
C ALA A 87 3.84 -14.68 6.53
N LEU A 88 3.86 -13.78 5.55
CA LEU A 88 3.23 -13.99 4.24
C LEU A 88 3.97 -14.95 3.31
N ARG A 89 5.23 -15.29 3.61
CA ARG A 89 6.17 -15.96 2.69
C ARG A 89 5.65 -17.21 1.99
N ASP A 90 4.82 -17.98 2.67
CA ASP A 90 4.27 -19.25 2.19
C ASP A 90 2.75 -19.21 1.96
N LEU A 91 2.16 -18.03 2.15
CA LEU A 91 0.71 -17.82 2.08
C LEU A 91 0.33 -16.95 0.89
N ALA A 92 1.09 -15.89 0.64
CA ALA A 92 0.86 -14.98 -0.46
C ALA A 92 1.44 -15.53 -1.78
N SER A 93 0.70 -15.30 -2.86
CA SER A 93 1.14 -15.60 -4.22
C SER A 93 1.97 -14.46 -4.83
N SER A 94 1.74 -13.22 -4.40
CA SER A 94 2.56 -12.05 -4.75
C SER A 94 2.48 -10.97 -3.67
N ALA A 95 3.44 -10.04 -3.65
CA ALA A 95 3.42 -8.89 -2.76
C ALA A 95 4.24 -7.71 -3.31
N ILE A 96 3.88 -6.50 -2.88
CA ILE A 96 4.60 -5.25 -3.07
C ILE A 96 4.33 -4.32 -1.87
N ASP A 97 5.25 -3.41 -1.56
CA ASP A 97 4.97 -2.28 -0.67
C ASP A 97 4.29 -1.13 -1.41
N LEU A 98 3.48 -0.35 -0.69
CA LEU A 98 2.73 0.79 -1.22
C LEU A 98 3.51 2.09 -0.99
N SER A 99 4.30 2.48 -1.99
CA SER A 99 5.18 3.66 -1.95
C SER A 99 4.76 4.76 -2.92
N ASP A 100 4.16 4.40 -4.06
CA ASP A 100 3.69 5.34 -5.08
C ASP A 100 2.15 5.40 -5.15
N GLY A 101 1.48 4.63 -4.29
CA GLY A 101 0.03 4.55 -4.16
C GLY A 101 -0.54 3.28 -4.78
N LEU A 102 -1.73 2.88 -4.30
CA LEU A 102 -2.34 1.59 -4.63
C LEU A 102 -2.45 1.34 -6.14
N ILE A 103 -2.86 2.35 -6.92
CA ILE A 103 -3.00 2.22 -8.39
C ILE A 103 -1.66 1.81 -9.04
N SER A 104 -0.58 2.50 -8.67
CA SER A 104 0.74 2.29 -9.28
C SER A 104 1.32 0.94 -8.87
N ASP A 105 1.35 0.70 -7.56
CA ASP A 105 2.02 -0.46 -6.98
C ASP A 105 1.26 -1.76 -7.26
N LEU A 106 -0.07 -1.77 -7.19
CA LEU A 106 -0.87 -2.92 -7.64
C LEU A 106 -0.70 -3.13 -9.15
N GLY A 107 -0.63 -2.06 -9.94
CA GLY A 107 -0.34 -2.13 -11.37
C GLY A 107 0.95 -2.90 -11.70
N HIS A 108 1.98 -2.77 -10.87
CA HIS A 108 3.20 -3.57 -11.01
C HIS A 108 2.99 -5.07 -10.75
N ILE A 109 2.14 -5.45 -9.79
CA ILE A 109 1.76 -6.86 -9.57
C ILE A 109 1.00 -7.39 -10.79
N LEU A 110 0.04 -6.61 -11.30
CA LEU A 110 -0.77 -6.98 -12.47
C LEU A 110 0.11 -7.25 -13.68
N GLN A 111 1.03 -6.32 -13.98
CA GLN A 111 1.96 -6.46 -15.09
C GLN A 111 2.90 -7.67 -14.91
N ALA A 112 3.46 -7.86 -13.72
CA ALA A 112 4.38 -8.95 -13.44
C ALA A 112 3.69 -10.34 -13.42
N SER A 113 2.37 -10.38 -13.21
CA SER A 113 1.56 -11.60 -13.12
C SER A 113 0.66 -11.84 -14.33
N ASN A 114 0.58 -10.90 -15.28
CA ASN A 114 -0.27 -10.96 -16.46
C ASN A 114 -1.75 -11.25 -16.14
N CYS A 115 -2.30 -10.47 -15.20
CA CYS A 115 -3.68 -10.55 -14.71
C CYS A 115 -4.24 -9.14 -14.52
N GLY A 116 -5.55 -9.02 -14.29
CA GLY A 116 -6.17 -7.78 -13.82
C GLY A 116 -6.59 -7.85 -12.37
N ALA A 117 -7.26 -6.80 -11.90
CA ALA A 117 -7.86 -6.74 -10.58
C ALA A 117 -9.24 -6.11 -10.62
N ARG A 118 -10.12 -6.59 -9.73
CA ARG A 118 -11.35 -5.91 -9.33
C ARG A 118 -11.18 -5.44 -7.90
N ILE A 119 -11.25 -4.14 -7.66
CA ILE A 119 -11.12 -3.51 -6.35
C ILE A 119 -12.46 -2.92 -5.93
N ASP A 120 -12.88 -3.28 -4.72
CA ASP A 120 -14.06 -2.74 -4.05
C ASP A 120 -13.63 -1.50 -3.26
N LEU A 121 -14.18 -0.34 -3.61
CA LEU A 121 -13.80 0.94 -3.01
C LEU A 121 -14.31 1.07 -1.58
N GLU A 122 -15.46 0.47 -1.27
CA GLU A 122 -16.03 0.45 0.08
C GLU A 122 -15.22 -0.44 1.03
N ALA A 123 -14.41 -1.34 0.50
CA ALA A 123 -13.53 -2.22 1.26
C ALA A 123 -12.15 -1.61 1.60
N LEU A 124 -11.79 -0.46 1.01
CA LEU A 124 -10.47 0.14 1.24
C LEU A 124 -10.36 0.63 2.71
N PRO A 125 -9.30 0.27 3.43
CA PRO A 125 -9.15 0.66 4.83
C PRO A 125 -8.61 2.07 4.98
N ASP A 126 -9.27 2.86 5.83
CA ASP A 126 -8.85 4.18 6.27
C ASP A 126 -8.68 4.25 7.79
N SER A 127 -8.05 5.34 8.26
CA SER A 127 -7.91 5.63 9.68
C SER A 127 -9.05 6.51 10.19
N GLU A 128 -9.37 6.41 11.49
CA GLU A 128 -10.34 7.30 12.13
C GLU A 128 -9.89 8.77 12.04
N GLU A 129 -8.58 9.00 12.16
CA GLU A 129 -7.93 10.31 12.08
C GLU A 129 -8.10 10.96 10.69
N LEU A 130 -8.10 10.16 9.62
CA LEU A 130 -8.41 10.64 8.27
C LEU A 130 -9.92 10.84 8.09
N TRP A 131 -10.73 9.89 8.56
CA TRP A 131 -12.16 9.88 8.34
C TRP A 131 -12.86 11.09 8.98
N GLY A 132 -12.45 11.46 10.20
CA GLY A 132 -13.10 12.49 11.01
C GLY A 132 -13.02 13.92 10.47
N HIS A 133 -12.13 14.20 9.51
CA HIS A 133 -11.82 15.59 9.08
C HIS A 133 -11.91 15.83 7.58
N ALA A 134 -11.80 14.80 6.76
CA ALA A 134 -12.02 14.94 5.33
C ALA A 134 -13.53 14.93 5.04
N ASN A 135 -14.11 16.10 4.80
CA ASN A 135 -15.53 16.20 4.40
C ASN A 135 -15.76 15.88 2.91
N ASP A 136 -14.68 15.72 2.13
CA ASP A 136 -14.72 15.37 0.72
C ASP A 136 -14.33 13.90 0.52
N PRO A 137 -15.30 13.01 0.22
CA PRO A 137 -15.04 11.59 -0.03
C PRO A 137 -14.12 11.34 -1.23
N GLU A 138 -14.18 12.17 -2.27
CA GLU A 138 -13.35 12.00 -3.47
C GLU A 138 -11.87 12.31 -3.16
N GLN A 139 -11.62 13.33 -2.33
CA GLN A 139 -10.26 13.64 -1.89
C GLN A 139 -9.66 12.54 -1.01
N LYS A 140 -10.46 11.92 -0.13
CA LYS A 140 -10.01 10.75 0.64
C LYS A 140 -9.63 9.61 -0.28
N LEU A 141 -10.52 9.28 -1.19
CA LEU A 141 -10.29 8.19 -2.12
C LEU A 141 -9.06 8.44 -2.99
N ARG A 142 -8.86 9.69 -3.42
CA ARG A 142 -7.66 10.09 -4.15
C ARG A 142 -6.39 9.85 -3.33
N TRP A 143 -6.38 10.19 -2.04
CA TRP A 143 -5.25 9.88 -1.16
C TRP A 143 -5.03 8.38 -1.00
N MET A 144 -6.08 7.57 -0.85
CA MET A 144 -5.95 6.12 -0.70
C MET A 144 -5.47 5.41 -1.98
N LEU A 145 -5.93 5.87 -3.14
CA LEU A 145 -5.65 5.22 -4.42
C LEU A 145 -4.34 5.71 -5.08
N SER A 146 -4.00 6.98 -4.91
CA SER A 146 -2.88 7.64 -5.60
C SER A 146 -1.90 8.36 -4.68
N GLY A 147 -2.23 8.48 -3.39
CA GLY A 147 -1.29 8.97 -2.40
C GLY A 147 -0.18 7.94 -2.19
N GLY A 148 1.07 8.41 -2.23
CA GLY A 148 2.24 7.59 -1.97
C GLY A 148 2.64 7.56 -0.49
N GLU A 149 3.72 6.86 -0.23
CA GLU A 149 4.46 6.84 1.04
C GLU A 149 3.67 6.29 2.24
N ASP A 150 2.69 5.42 2.01
CA ASP A 150 2.01 4.68 3.09
C ASP A 150 2.89 3.57 3.69
N TYR A 151 3.74 2.94 2.86
CA TYR A 151 4.63 1.83 3.20
C TYR A 151 3.93 0.62 3.85
N GLU A 152 2.65 0.46 3.53
CA GLU A 152 1.87 -0.75 3.77
C GLU A 152 2.24 -1.84 2.75
N LEU A 153 1.81 -3.08 2.96
CA LEU A 153 1.94 -4.15 1.96
C LEU A 153 0.64 -4.33 1.21
N CYS A 154 0.70 -4.38 -0.12
CA CYS A 154 -0.33 -4.95 -0.97
C CYS A 154 0.10 -6.34 -1.42
N PHE A 155 -0.76 -7.34 -1.22
CA PHE A 155 -0.41 -8.73 -1.49
C PHE A 155 -1.62 -9.54 -1.93
N THR A 156 -1.35 -10.63 -2.65
CA THR A 156 -2.38 -11.52 -3.18
C THR A 156 -2.33 -12.88 -2.48
N VAL A 157 -3.48 -13.49 -2.22
CA VAL A 157 -3.58 -14.76 -1.48
C VAL A 157 -4.56 -15.70 -2.20
N PRO A 158 -4.14 -16.94 -2.53
CA PRO A 158 -5.06 -17.95 -3.07
C PRO A 158 -6.20 -18.27 -2.10
N GLU A 159 -7.39 -18.59 -2.60
CA GLU A 159 -8.57 -18.96 -1.80
C GLU A 159 -8.24 -19.99 -0.70
N LEU A 160 -7.47 -21.03 -1.04
CA LEU A 160 -7.08 -22.11 -0.13
C LEU A 160 -6.30 -21.60 1.11
N ASN A 161 -5.61 -20.47 0.99
CA ASN A 161 -4.73 -19.93 2.03
C ASN A 161 -5.41 -18.86 2.90
N ARG A 162 -6.65 -18.44 2.59
CA ARG A 162 -7.34 -17.39 3.37
C ARG A 162 -7.49 -17.74 4.84
N GLY A 163 -7.92 -18.97 5.14
CA GLY A 163 -8.07 -19.40 6.54
C GLY A 163 -6.75 -19.44 7.32
N ALA A 164 -5.63 -19.71 6.63
CA ALA A 164 -4.30 -19.70 7.25
C ALA A 164 -3.75 -18.27 7.43
N LEU A 165 -4.20 -17.32 6.61
CA LEU A 165 -3.80 -15.92 6.68
C LEU A 165 -4.18 -15.28 8.02
N ASP A 166 -5.41 -15.51 8.49
CA ASP A 166 -5.91 -14.94 9.74
C ASP A 166 -5.08 -15.39 10.94
N VAL A 167 -4.67 -16.66 10.97
CA VAL A 167 -3.81 -17.21 12.02
C VAL A 167 -2.39 -16.61 11.95
N ALA A 168 -1.85 -16.45 10.74
CA ALA A 168 -0.49 -15.97 10.55
C ALA A 168 -0.34 -14.47 10.86
N LEU A 169 -1.34 -13.66 10.53
CA LEU A 169 -1.28 -12.20 10.69
C LEU A 169 -2.00 -11.68 11.94
N GLY A 170 -3.02 -12.40 12.44
CA GLY A 170 -3.91 -11.90 13.50
C GLY A 170 -3.22 -11.53 14.80
N HIS A 171 -2.04 -12.11 15.08
CA HIS A 171 -1.25 -11.81 16.28
C HIS A 171 -0.18 -10.73 16.09
N LEU A 172 -0.01 -10.20 14.87
CA LEU A 172 1.07 -9.26 14.54
C LEU A 172 0.69 -7.78 14.72
N GLY A 173 -0.51 -7.49 15.23
CA GLY A 173 -0.91 -6.16 15.70
C GLY A 173 -1.11 -5.11 14.61
N VAL A 174 -1.24 -5.51 13.35
CA VAL A 174 -1.58 -4.63 12.23
C VAL A 174 -2.77 -5.24 11.51
N PRO A 175 -3.88 -4.49 11.31
CA PRO A 175 -5.01 -4.98 10.55
C PRO A 175 -4.60 -5.26 9.10
N PHE A 176 -5.32 -6.17 8.46
CA PHE A 176 -5.20 -6.40 7.03
C PHE A 176 -6.61 -6.57 6.47
N THR A 177 -6.84 -6.01 5.29
CA THR A 177 -8.18 -5.88 4.74
C THR A 177 -8.20 -6.44 3.34
N CYS A 178 -9.20 -7.28 3.05
CA CYS A 178 -9.45 -7.78 1.70
C CYS A 178 -10.13 -6.66 0.90
N ILE A 179 -9.46 -6.17 -0.14
CA ILE A 179 -9.92 -5.02 -0.93
C ILE A 179 -10.41 -5.41 -2.33
N GLY A 180 -10.30 -6.69 -2.70
CA GLY A 180 -10.70 -7.14 -4.02
C GLY A 180 -10.18 -8.50 -4.40
N GLN A 181 -10.20 -8.78 -5.71
CA GLN A 181 -9.80 -10.06 -6.27
C GLN A 181 -9.11 -9.88 -7.62
N MET A 182 -8.12 -10.72 -7.89
CA MET A 182 -7.44 -10.82 -9.18
C MET A 182 -8.39 -11.39 -10.24
N THR A 183 -8.39 -10.82 -11.44
CA THR A 183 -9.22 -11.22 -12.57
C THR A 183 -8.37 -11.78 -13.72
N ALA A 184 -9.00 -12.50 -14.63
CA ALA A 184 -8.34 -13.00 -15.84
C ALA A 184 -8.13 -11.90 -16.90
N ASP A 185 -8.91 -10.83 -16.84
CA ASP A 185 -8.85 -9.71 -17.79
C ASP A 185 -7.58 -8.90 -17.56
N ILE A 186 -6.75 -8.71 -18.58
CA ILE A 186 -5.47 -7.98 -18.45
C ILE A 186 -5.62 -6.46 -18.61
N GLU A 187 -6.84 -5.93 -18.51
CA GLU A 187 -7.18 -4.52 -18.75
C GLU A 187 -6.82 -3.59 -17.57
N GLY A 188 -6.08 -4.08 -16.58
CA GLY A 188 -5.64 -3.31 -15.41
C GLY A 188 -6.58 -3.46 -14.21
N ILE A 189 -6.85 -2.35 -13.53
CA ILE A 189 -7.66 -2.32 -12.31
C ILE A 189 -9.07 -1.81 -12.64
N ALA A 190 -10.08 -2.64 -12.40
CA ALA A 190 -11.48 -2.25 -12.39
C ALA A 190 -11.90 -1.86 -10.97
N PHE A 191 -12.26 -0.60 -10.77
CA PHE A 191 -12.79 -0.12 -9.50
C PHE A 191 -14.31 -0.30 -9.46
N VAL A 192 -14.82 -0.64 -8.30
CA VAL A 192 -16.25 -0.87 -8.06
C VAL A 192 -16.70 -0.01 -6.90
N ARG A 193 -17.79 0.74 -7.10
CA ARG A 193 -18.47 1.54 -6.09
C ARG A 193 -19.94 1.15 -6.06
N ASP A 194 -20.48 0.81 -4.89
CA ASP A 194 -21.87 0.36 -4.74
C ASP A 194 -22.25 -0.81 -5.69
N GLY A 195 -21.28 -1.67 -6.02
CA GLY A 195 -21.46 -2.78 -6.96
C GLY A 195 -21.30 -2.43 -8.46
N GLU A 196 -21.20 -1.14 -8.80
CA GLU A 196 -21.09 -0.64 -10.17
C GLU A 196 -19.64 -0.27 -10.54
N PRO A 197 -19.18 -0.54 -11.79
CA PRO A 197 -17.85 -0.12 -12.23
C PRO A 197 -17.70 1.40 -12.29
N VAL A 198 -16.57 1.91 -11.78
CA VAL A 198 -16.19 3.33 -11.89
C VAL A 198 -14.79 3.47 -12.47
N THR A 199 -14.53 4.61 -13.11
CA THR A 199 -13.23 4.91 -13.73
C THR A 199 -12.64 6.18 -13.13
N PHE A 200 -11.33 6.16 -12.90
CA PHE A 200 -10.56 7.31 -12.44
C PHE A 200 -9.43 7.57 -13.43
N ASP A 201 -9.10 8.83 -13.67
CA ASP A 201 -7.91 9.25 -14.43
C ASP A 201 -6.76 9.62 -13.46
N TRP A 202 -6.67 8.89 -12.34
CA TRP A 202 -5.66 9.12 -11.30
C TRP A 202 -4.47 8.20 -11.53
N LYS A 203 -3.27 8.73 -11.30
CA LYS A 203 -2.01 7.99 -11.39
C LYS A 203 -1.26 8.14 -10.07
N GLY A 204 -0.48 7.13 -9.71
CA GLY A 204 0.46 7.23 -8.58
C GLY A 204 1.58 8.22 -8.87
N TYR A 205 2.48 8.37 -7.88
CA TYR A 205 3.61 9.28 -7.99
C TYR A 205 4.59 8.86 -9.09
N ASP A 206 5.09 9.82 -9.87
CA ASP A 206 6.13 9.62 -10.89
C ASP A 206 7.07 10.82 -10.86
N HIS A 207 8.36 10.55 -10.64
CA HIS A 207 9.43 11.54 -10.58
C HIS A 207 9.56 12.40 -11.84
N PHE A 208 9.08 11.92 -12.99
CA PHE A 208 9.18 12.60 -14.28
C PHE A 208 7.83 12.99 -14.87
N ALA A 209 6.73 12.84 -14.12
CA ALA A 209 5.43 13.30 -14.58
C ALA A 209 5.48 14.82 -14.80
N THR A 210 5.13 15.23 -16.01
CA THR A 210 4.92 16.65 -16.34
C THR A 210 3.62 17.09 -15.66
N PRO A 211 3.59 18.22 -14.93
CA PRO A 211 2.38 18.70 -14.26
C PRO A 211 1.25 19.05 -15.23
#